data_AF-A0A800H8W6-F1
#
_entry.id   AF-A0A800H8W6-F1
#
_cell.length_a   1.000
_cell.length_b   1.000
_cell.length_c   1.000
_cell.angle_alpha   90.00
_cell.angle_beta   90.00
_cell.angle_gamma   90.00
#
_symmetry.space_group_name_H-M   'P 1'
#
loop_
_entity.id
_entity.type
_entity.pdbx_description
1 polymer ?
#
loop_
_entity_poly.entity_id
_entity_poly.type
_entity_poly.pdbx_seq_one_letter_code
_entity_poly.pdbx_strand_id
1 'polypeptide(L)' 'MKKEKNQTSFELSLERLETLVDSMESGEATLEQSLEWFEEGMTLIKSCQDQLKHAEQKVQELIKNSEGEIIARDFK' A
#
# COMPACT_ATOMS: atom_id res chain seq x y z
N MET A 1 -12.29 -24.81 5.70
CA MET A 1 -12.60 -23.37 5.90
C MET A 1 -11.34 -22.65 6.35
N LYS A 2 -10.54 -22.08 5.44
CA LYS A 2 -9.41 -21.19 5.76
C LYS A 2 -9.16 -20.27 4.55
N LYS A 3 -10.04 -19.29 4.35
CA LYS A 3 -9.92 -18.31 3.26
C LYS A 3 -10.31 -16.92 3.76
N GLU A 4 -9.88 -16.55 4.96
CA GLU A 4 -10.26 -15.26 5.60
C GLU A 4 -9.11 -14.58 6.36
N LYS A 5 -7.84 -14.95 6.11
CA LYS A 5 -6.68 -14.32 6.77
C LYS A 5 -5.66 -13.71 5.79
N ASN A 6 -6.12 -13.36 4.59
CA ASN A 6 -5.22 -12.84 3.57
C ASN A 6 -5.93 -11.85 2.65
N GLN A 7 -6.81 -10.99 3.18
CA GLN A 7 -6.92 -9.67 2.57
C GLN A 7 -5.50 -9.11 2.62
N THR A 8 -4.93 -8.92 1.44
CA THR A 8 -3.54 -8.51 1.29
C THR A 8 -3.37 -7.18 2.00
N SER A 9 -2.18 -6.97 2.57
CA SER A 9 -1.80 -5.76 3.33
C SER A 9 -2.14 -4.47 2.57
N PHE A 10 -2.19 -4.53 1.24
CA PHE A 10 -2.48 -3.42 0.36
C PHE A 10 -3.96 -3.01 0.45
N GLU A 11 -4.87 -3.96 0.24
CA GLU A 11 -6.32 -3.73 0.25
C GLU A 11 -6.77 -3.23 1.62
N LEU A 12 -6.20 -3.75 2.71
CA LEU A 12 -6.48 -3.24 4.06
C LEU A 12 -5.98 -1.80 4.25
N SER A 13 -4.80 -1.48 3.72
CA SER A 13 -4.25 -0.11 3.80
C SER A 13 -5.08 0.86 2.97
N LEU A 14 -5.59 0.40 1.81
CA LEU A 14 -6.42 1.19 0.91
C LEU A 14 -7.81 1.44 1.50
N GLU A 15 -8.48 0.40 2.02
CA GLU A 15 -9.78 0.51 2.69
C GLU A 15 -9.71 1.47 3.90
N ARG A 16 -8.60 1.39 4.66
CA ARG A 16 -8.39 2.32 5.77
C ARG A 16 -8.22 3.75 5.29
N LEU A 17 -7.49 3.97 4.19
CA LEU A 17 -7.30 5.30 3.61
C LEU A 17 -8.64 5.88 3.12
N GLU A 18 -9.47 5.09 2.46
CA GLU A 18 -10.82 5.48 2.03
C GLU A 18 -11.69 5.89 3.23
N THR A 19 -11.73 5.06 4.27
CA THR A 19 -12.47 5.36 5.51
C THR A 19 -11.99 6.66 6.17
N LEU A 20 -10.69 6.91 6.13
CA LEU A 20 -10.08 8.11 6.70
C LEU A 20 -10.45 9.36 5.91
N VAL A 21 -10.47 9.27 4.57
CA VAL A 21 -10.93 10.35 3.69
C VAL A 21 -12.41 10.67 3.95
N ASP A 22 -13.27 9.65 4.02
CA ASP A 22 -14.69 9.84 4.35
C ASP A 22 -14.87 10.56 5.70
N SER A 23 -14.03 10.20 6.68
CA SER A 23 -14.04 10.86 8.01
C SER A 23 -13.59 12.32 7.92
N MET A 24 -12.57 12.63 7.11
CA MET A 24 -12.09 13.99 6.86
C MET A 24 -13.14 14.87 6.16
N GLU A 25 -13.88 14.30 5.21
CA GLU A 25 -14.91 15.01 4.45
C GLU A 25 -16.17 15.34 5.27
N SER A 26 -16.41 14.64 6.39
CA SER A 26 -17.53 14.93 7.30
C SER A 26 -17.47 16.34 7.90
N GLY A 27 -16.26 16.93 8.00
CA GLY A 27 -16.06 18.27 8.54
C GLY A 27 -16.26 18.41 10.05
N GLU A 28 -16.45 17.32 10.78
CA GLU A 28 -16.68 17.33 12.24
C GLU A 28 -15.38 17.25 13.07
N ALA A 29 -14.22 17.17 12.41
CA ALA A 29 -12.93 16.96 13.06
C ALA A 29 -12.39 18.22 13.73
N THR A 30 -11.78 18.04 14.91
CA THR A 30 -10.93 19.09 15.49
C THR A 30 -9.63 19.23 14.70
N LEU A 31 -8.88 20.31 14.96
CA LEU A 31 -7.57 20.52 14.37
C LEU A 31 -6.60 19.38 14.73
N GLU A 32 -6.59 18.95 15.99
CA GLU A 32 -5.75 17.84 16.47
C GLU A 32 -6.10 16.55 15.75
N GLN A 33 -7.39 16.22 15.63
CA GLN A 33 -7.84 15.02 14.91
C GLN A 33 -7.48 15.08 13.42
N SER A 34 -7.58 16.27 12.81
CA SER A 34 -7.19 16.47 11.41
C SER A 34 -5.70 16.21 11.19
N LEU A 35 -4.85 16.58 12.15
CA LEU A 35 -3.41 16.30 12.11
C LEU A 35 -3.12 14.81 12.28
N GLU A 36 -3.78 14.15 13.23
CA GLU A 36 -3.65 12.69 13.43
C GLU A 36 -4.05 11.91 12.17
N TRP A 37 -5.20 12.26 11.57
CA TRP A 37 -5.66 11.63 10.34
C TRP A 37 -4.71 11.89 9.17
N PHE A 38 -4.14 13.08 9.07
CA PHE A 38 -3.15 13.38 8.05
C PHE A 38 -1.89 12.52 8.19
N GLU A 39 -1.35 12.38 9.40
CA GLU A 39 -0.17 11.53 9.66
C GLU A 39 -0.45 10.06 9.37
N GLU A 40 -1.62 9.56 9.77
CA GLU A 40 -2.07 8.20 9.46
C GLU A 40 -2.20 8.00 7.94
N GLY A 41 -2.87 8.93 7.24
CA GLY A 41 -3.04 8.91 5.79
C GLY A 41 -1.71 8.88 5.05
N MET A 42 -0.72 9.69 5.46
CA MET A 42 0.63 9.67 4.88
C MET A 42 1.33 8.32 5.06
N THR A 43 1.15 7.69 6.23
CA THR A 43 1.72 6.37 6.50
C THR A 43 1.08 5.29 5.62
N LEU A 44 -0.25 5.32 5.46
CA LEU A 44 -0.99 4.39 4.61
C LEU A 44 -0.61 4.55 3.13
N ILE A 45 -0.52 5.78 2.62
CA ILE A 45 -0.10 6.06 1.25
C ILE A 45 1.28 5.50 0.97
N LYS A 46 2.24 5.72 1.89
CA LYS A 46 3.60 5.18 1.75
C LYS A 46 3.59 3.65 1.70
N SER A 47 2.83 3.00 2.60
CA SER A 47 2.68 1.55 2.61
C SER A 47 2.11 1.01 1.29
N CYS A 48 1.08 1.66 0.75
CA CYS A 48 0.49 1.30 -0.53
C CYS A 48 1.51 1.43 -1.68
N GLN A 49 2.24 2.54 -1.72
CA GLN A 49 3.27 2.78 -2.74
C GLN A 49 4.39 1.74 -2.68
N ASP A 50 4.89 1.41 -1.50
CA ASP A 50 5.95 0.41 -1.32
C ASP A 50 5.49 -0.99 -1.79
N GLN A 51 4.24 -1.35 -1.50
CA GLN A 51 3.66 -2.62 -1.94
C GLN A 51 3.48 -2.68 -3.47
N LEU A 52 2.98 -1.60 -4.08
CA LEU A 52 2.87 -1.51 -5.54
C LEU A 52 4.23 -1.60 -6.23
N LYS A 53 5.24 -0.91 -5.69
CA LYS A 53 6.61 -0.95 -6.20
C LYS A 53 7.20 -2.35 -6.12
N HIS A 54 6.98 -3.06 -5.01
CA HIS A 54 7.43 -4.45 -4.86
C HIS A 54 6.72 -5.38 -5.86
N ALA A 55 5.41 -5.20 -6.07
CA ALA A 55 4.67 -5.96 -7.07
C ALA A 55 5.20 -5.70 -8.50
N GLU A 56 5.44 -4.44 -8.85
CA GLU A 56 6.01 -4.05 -10.15
C GLU A 56 7.40 -4.69 -10.37
N GLN A 57 8.28 -4.62 -9.37
CA GLN A 57 9.60 -5.26 -9.42
C GLN A 57 9.50 -6.76 -9.68
N LYS A 58 8.60 -7.45 -8.97
CA LYS A 58 8.40 -8.89 -9.15
C LYS A 58 7.89 -9.21 -10.57
N VAL A 59 6.99 -8.40 -11.13
CA VAL A 59 6.53 -8.57 -12.52
C VAL A 59 7.68 -8.37 -13.50
N GLN A 60 8.50 -7.33 -13.32
CA GLN A 60 9.67 -7.08 -14.17
C GLN A 60 10.69 -8.23 -14.13
N GLU A 61 10.92 -8.82 -12.96
CA GLU A 61 11.77 -10.01 -12.82
C GLU A 61 11.20 -11.22 -13.57
N LEU A 62 9.89 -11.47 -13.45
CA LEU A 62 9.24 -12.58 -14.16
C LEU A 62 9.32 -12.44 -15.68
N ILE A 63 9.13 -11.23 -16.22
CA ILE A 63 9.24 -10.95 -17.65
C ILE A 63 10.67 -11.20 -18.16
N LYS A 64 11.68 -10.68 -17.44
CA LYS A 64 13.10 -10.93 -17.77
C LYS A 64 13.44 -12.42 -17.80
N ASN A 65 12.86 -13.20 -16.88
CA ASN A 65 13.04 -14.65 -16.84
C ASN A 65 12.37 -15.39 -18.01
N SER A 66 11.23 -14.92 -18.53
CA SER A 66 10.51 -15.58 -19.63
C SER A 66 11.13 -15.36 -21.02
N GLU A 67 11.93 -14.31 -21.20
CA GLU A 67 12.58 -13.99 -22.48
C GLU A 67 14.10 -14.27 -22.50
N GLY A 68 14.68 -14.76 -21.39
CA GLY A 68 15.94 -15.51 -21.41
C GLY A 68 17.24 -14.75 -21.12
N GLU A 69 17.24 -13.63 -20.40
CA GLU A 69 18.50 -13.02 -19.89
C GLU A 69 18.42 -12.65 -18.39
N ILE A 70 19.51 -12.96 -17.66
CA ILE A 70 19.57 -12.90 -16.20
C ILE A 70 19.64 -11.48 -15.65
N ILE A 71 18.88 -11.34 -14.57
CA ILE A 71 18.69 -10.24 -13.64
C ILE A 71 19.93 -10.08 -12.74
N ALA A 72 20.44 -8.86 -12.58
CA ALA A 72 21.29 -8.51 -11.45
C ALA A 72 20.70 -7.31 -10.70
N ARG A 73 20.18 -7.56 -9.50
CA ARG A 73 20.44 -6.65 -8.39
C ARG A 73 20.73 -7.49 -7.15
N ASP A 74 22.01 -7.50 -6.78
CA ASP A 74 22.41 -7.78 -5.40
C ASP A 74 21.65 -6.83 -4.49
N PHE A 75 20.76 -7.38 -3.66
CA PHE A 75 20.15 -6.66 -2.55
C PHE A 75 20.90 -7.04 -1.28
N LYS A 76 21.66 -6.08 -0.76
CA LYS A 76 22.24 -6.12 0.59
C LYS A 76 21.30 -5.42 1.56
#